data_AF-A0A836SQ33-F1
#
_entry.id   AF-A0A836SQ33-F1
#
_cell.length_a   1.000
_cell.length_b   1.000
_cell.length_c   1.000
_cell.angle_alpha   90.00
_cell.angle_beta   90.00
_cell.angle_gamma   90.00
#
_symmetry.space_group_name_H-M   'P 1'
#
loop_
_entity.id
_entity.type
_entity.pdbx_description
1 polymer ?
#
loop_
_entity_poly.entity_id
_entity_poly.type
_entity_poly.pdbx_seq_one_letter_code
_entity_poly.pdbx_strand_id
1 'polypeptide(L)'
;MLGNKIFVGLGVILMSWVSLFAPPQGWDQWQHFPSTEDQSYPILSGVRNYLGTAWLYQGFVQGTGLQRELWFRRSGDFGFHWENPIRLDNSGRVAGYDRNYDLTRGSWGYIFAVWSEFQPGPIYQLWFSYSTDYGVTWTSPTRIDDDLGIADPNYPYYPSLYVDDLNNLHLAVYYHNDPNDPEIGYSRYNTSTNTWEPYECVYSHPLVFTSPEIITAGP
;
A
#
# COMPACT_ATOMS: atom_id res chain seq x y z
N MET A 1 -13.62 -81.50 -25.25
CA MET A 1 -12.47 -80.90 -24.54
C MET A 1 -12.82 -79.46 -24.23
N LEU A 2 -13.10 -79.15 -22.95
CA LEU A 2 -13.35 -77.80 -22.47
C LEU A 2 -12.02 -77.04 -22.42
N GLY A 3 -11.92 -75.92 -23.13
CA GLY A 3 -10.78 -75.00 -23.05
C GLY A 3 -11.11 -73.84 -22.12
N ASN A 4 -10.41 -73.75 -20.98
CA ASN A 4 -10.51 -72.64 -20.04
C ASN A 4 -10.14 -71.31 -20.72
N LYS A 5 -11.02 -70.30 -20.60
CA LYS A 5 -10.69 -68.91 -20.92
C LYS A 5 -10.10 -68.26 -19.67
N ILE A 6 -8.82 -67.90 -19.72
CA ILE A 6 -8.18 -67.05 -18.71
C ILE A 6 -8.36 -65.61 -19.16
N PHE A 7 -9.12 -64.82 -18.39
CA PHE A 7 -9.17 -63.37 -18.54
C PHE A 7 -7.98 -62.77 -17.78
N VAL A 8 -7.08 -62.11 -18.50
CA VAL A 8 -6.07 -61.23 -17.89
C VAL A 8 -6.62 -59.81 -17.96
N GLY A 9 -7.13 -59.32 -16.83
CA GLY A 9 -7.53 -57.92 -16.69
C GLY A 9 -6.28 -57.04 -16.70
N LEU A 10 -6.07 -56.30 -17.78
CA LEU A 10 -5.14 -55.17 -17.79
C LEU A 10 -5.77 -54.06 -16.94
N GLY A 11 -5.24 -53.88 -15.73
CA GLY A 11 -5.58 -52.74 -14.89
C GLY A 11 -5.19 -51.46 -15.62
N VAL A 12 -6.20 -50.66 -15.96
CA VAL A 12 -5.98 -49.28 -16.43
C VAL A 12 -5.59 -48.47 -15.20
N ILE A 13 -4.30 -48.20 -15.04
CA ILE A 13 -3.84 -47.16 -14.13
C ILE A 13 -4.12 -45.83 -14.83
N LEU A 14 -5.23 -45.19 -14.46
CA LEU A 14 -5.41 -43.76 -14.70
C LEU A 14 -4.39 -43.03 -13.82
N MET A 15 -3.21 -42.75 -14.38
CA MET A 15 -2.33 -41.72 -13.82
C MET A 15 -3.06 -40.39 -13.96
N SER A 16 -3.70 -39.97 -12.87
CA SER A 16 -4.11 -38.59 -12.73
C SER A 16 -2.87 -37.73 -12.91
N TRP A 17 -2.93 -36.79 -13.85
CA TRP A 17 -1.96 -35.70 -13.92
C TRP A 17 -2.23 -34.82 -12.70
N VAL A 18 -1.69 -35.20 -11.54
CA VAL A 18 -1.40 -34.21 -10.52
C VAL A 18 -0.28 -33.39 -11.11
N SER A 19 -0.62 -32.22 -11.63
CA SER A 19 0.35 -31.23 -12.06
C SER A 19 1.21 -30.87 -10.85
N LEU A 20 2.31 -31.59 -10.66
CA LEU A 20 3.40 -31.28 -9.75
C LEU A 20 4.14 -30.05 -10.28
N PHE A 21 3.44 -28.92 -10.40
CA PHE A 21 4.13 -27.66 -10.30
C PHE A 21 4.35 -27.49 -8.80
N ALA A 22 5.57 -27.79 -8.34
CA ALA A 22 6.08 -27.15 -7.15
C ALA A 22 5.71 -25.65 -7.27
N PRO A 23 5.27 -24.99 -6.18
CA PRO A 23 5.00 -23.56 -6.27
C PRO A 23 6.24 -22.92 -6.91
N PRO A 24 6.10 -21.98 -7.86
CA PRO A 24 7.22 -21.60 -8.70
C PRO A 24 8.39 -21.20 -7.79
N GLN A 25 9.61 -21.58 -8.19
CA GLN A 25 10.81 -21.50 -7.36
C GLN A 25 10.86 -20.16 -6.59
N GLY A 26 10.86 -20.20 -5.25
CA GLY A 26 10.82 -18.99 -4.40
C GLY A 26 9.61 -18.85 -3.48
N TRP A 27 8.57 -19.69 -3.62
CA TRP A 27 7.46 -19.82 -2.64
C TRP A 27 7.63 -21.04 -1.71
N ASP A 28 8.64 -21.86 -1.96
CA ASP A 28 9.01 -23.03 -1.16
C ASP A 28 9.92 -22.69 0.02
N GLN A 29 10.41 -21.45 0.11
CA GLN A 29 11.23 -20.91 1.20
C GLN A 29 10.79 -19.47 1.55
N TRP A 30 11.00 -19.08 2.81
CA TRP A 30 10.81 -17.68 3.22
C TRP A 30 11.79 -16.78 2.47
N GLN A 31 11.28 -15.78 1.76
CA GLN A 31 12.13 -14.71 1.25
C GLN A 31 12.55 -13.82 2.42
N HIS A 32 13.86 -13.74 2.64
CA HIS A 32 14.44 -12.93 3.70
C HIS A 32 14.98 -11.62 3.10
N PHE A 33 14.62 -10.50 3.70
CA PHE A 33 15.16 -9.17 3.37
C PHE A 33 16.17 -8.79 4.45
N PRO A 34 17.45 -9.19 4.33
CA PRO A 34 18.42 -8.93 5.37
C PRO A 34 18.58 -7.43 5.57
N SER A 35 18.26 -6.98 6.78
CA SER A 35 18.37 -5.60 7.24
C SER A 35 18.97 -5.63 8.65
N THR A 36 19.79 -4.64 8.97
CA THR A 36 20.25 -4.41 10.35
C THR A 36 19.20 -3.68 11.20
N GLU A 37 18.10 -3.28 10.57
CA GLU A 37 17.00 -2.51 11.15
C GLU A 37 15.69 -3.28 11.07
N ASP A 38 14.78 -3.01 12.00
CA ASP A 38 13.46 -3.61 12.03
C ASP A 38 12.63 -3.12 10.84
N GLN A 39 11.98 -4.04 10.12
CA GLN A 39 10.96 -3.72 9.11
C GLN A 39 9.58 -4.07 9.66
N SER A 40 8.64 -3.14 9.56
CA SER A 40 7.32 -3.26 10.20
C SER A 40 6.21 -2.56 9.39
N TYR A 41 4.95 -2.86 9.74
CA TYR A 41 3.75 -2.28 9.14
C TYR A 41 3.71 -2.38 7.61
N PRO A 42 3.87 -3.57 7.00
CA PRO A 42 3.87 -3.67 5.55
C PRO A 42 2.47 -3.39 4.97
N ILE A 43 2.42 -2.59 3.92
CA ILE A 43 1.24 -2.45 3.05
C ILE A 43 1.60 -2.96 1.67
N LEU A 44 0.74 -3.81 1.10
CA LEU A 44 0.95 -4.43 -0.20
C LEU A 44 -0.12 -3.93 -1.18
N SER A 45 0.31 -3.40 -2.32
CA SER A 45 -0.54 -3.07 -3.45
C SER A 45 -0.03 -3.78 -4.70
N GLY A 46 -0.91 -4.10 -5.64
CA GLY A 46 -0.49 -4.83 -6.84
C GLY A 46 -1.48 -4.82 -7.97
N VAL A 47 -1.00 -5.25 -9.13
CA VAL A 47 -1.81 -5.43 -10.34
C VAL A 47 -1.28 -6.60 -11.14
N ARG A 48 -2.19 -7.38 -11.72
CA ARG A 48 -1.88 -8.30 -12.82
C ARG A 48 -2.45 -7.68 -14.09
N ASN A 49 -1.64 -7.48 -15.11
CA ASN A 49 -2.17 -7.06 -16.40
C ASN A 49 -2.57 -8.26 -17.27
N TYR A 50 -3.32 -8.00 -18.34
CA TYR A 50 -3.81 -9.03 -19.27
C TYR A 50 -2.68 -9.79 -19.99
N LEU A 51 -1.47 -9.25 -20.01
CA LEU A 51 -0.28 -9.89 -20.60
C LEU A 51 0.43 -10.85 -19.63
N GLY A 52 -0.10 -11.02 -18.42
CA GLY A 52 0.46 -11.95 -17.42
C GLY A 52 1.69 -11.41 -16.70
N THR A 53 2.05 -10.13 -16.88
CA THR A 53 3.00 -9.45 -15.97
C THR A 53 2.25 -8.93 -14.76
N ALA A 54 2.86 -9.04 -13.58
CA ALA A 54 2.30 -8.44 -12.37
C ALA A 54 3.36 -7.66 -11.63
N TRP A 55 2.92 -6.50 -11.17
CA TRP A 55 3.67 -5.65 -10.27
C TRP A 55 3.13 -5.83 -8.86
N LEU A 56 4.05 -6.06 -7.93
CA LEU A 56 3.79 -5.90 -6.50
C LEU A 56 4.57 -4.71 -5.98
N TYR A 57 3.93 -3.97 -5.09
CA TYR A 57 4.43 -2.77 -4.47
C TYR A 57 4.26 -2.91 -2.98
N GLN A 58 5.32 -2.63 -2.24
CA GLN A 58 5.30 -2.74 -0.79
C GLN A 58 5.81 -1.45 -0.17
N GLY A 59 4.93 -0.80 0.57
CA GLY A 59 5.32 0.18 1.59
C GLY A 59 5.65 -0.55 2.89
N PHE A 60 6.62 -0.06 3.64
CA PHE A 60 6.95 -0.56 4.96
C PHE A 60 7.74 0.49 5.75
N VAL A 61 7.71 0.36 7.06
CA VAL A 61 8.48 1.22 7.95
C VAL A 61 9.77 0.51 8.33
N GLN A 62 10.91 1.18 8.22
CA GLN A 62 12.21 0.65 8.61
C GLN A 62 12.90 1.53 9.65
N GLY A 63 13.51 0.93 10.66
CA GLY A 63 14.35 1.67 11.61
C GLY A 63 14.61 0.94 12.93
N THR A 64 15.01 1.68 13.96
CA THR A 64 15.30 1.13 15.29
C THR A 64 14.69 2.00 16.40
N GLY A 65 14.06 1.36 17.39
CA GLY A 65 13.49 2.08 18.53
C GLY A 65 12.35 3.03 18.14
N LEU A 66 12.56 4.34 18.29
CA LEU A 66 11.61 5.38 17.84
C LEU A 66 12.03 6.01 16.50
N GLN A 67 13.23 5.71 16.01
CA GLN A 67 13.74 6.24 14.76
C GLN A 67 13.27 5.35 13.63
N ARG A 68 12.27 5.80 12.89
CA ARG A 68 11.65 5.07 11.80
C ARG A 68 11.57 5.96 10.56
N GLU A 69 11.50 5.33 9.41
CA GLU A 69 11.51 5.95 8.09
C GLU A 69 10.53 5.16 7.21
N LEU A 70 9.89 5.83 6.24
CA LEU A 70 8.95 5.20 5.32
C LEU A 70 9.68 4.76 4.07
N TRP A 71 9.59 3.47 3.75
CA TRP A 71 10.27 2.84 2.63
C TRP A 71 9.29 2.17 1.68
N PHE A 72 9.73 2.09 0.43
CA PHE A 72 9.02 1.45 -0.66
C PHE A 72 9.93 0.46 -1.39
N ARG A 73 9.38 -0.67 -1.83
CA ARG A 73 10.03 -1.56 -2.80
C ARG A 73 9.02 -2.15 -3.77
N ARG A 74 9.52 -2.63 -4.90
CA ARG A 74 8.69 -3.23 -5.95
C ARG A 74 9.24 -4.57 -6.43
N SER A 75 8.35 -5.38 -6.98
CA SER A 75 8.64 -6.62 -7.68
C SER A 75 7.91 -6.61 -9.03
N GLY A 76 8.65 -6.90 -10.11
CA GLY A 76 8.09 -7.06 -11.46
C GLY A 76 7.74 -8.49 -11.83
N ASP A 77 7.85 -9.41 -10.88
CA ASP A 77 7.72 -10.84 -11.08
C ASP A 77 6.93 -11.49 -9.94
N PHE A 78 5.73 -10.98 -9.63
CA PHE A 78 4.82 -11.62 -8.67
C PHE A 78 5.42 -11.85 -7.26
N GLY A 79 6.39 -11.03 -6.86
CA GLY A 79 7.07 -11.18 -5.58
C GLY A 79 8.16 -12.23 -5.57
N PHE A 80 8.61 -12.76 -6.71
CA PHE A 80 9.77 -13.67 -6.78
C PHE A 80 11.06 -12.96 -6.41
N HIS A 81 11.25 -11.75 -6.94
CA HIS A 81 12.37 -10.90 -6.63
C HIS A 81 11.88 -9.49 -6.33
N TRP A 82 12.51 -8.86 -5.34
CA TRP A 82 12.23 -7.49 -4.96
C TRP A 82 13.46 -6.64 -5.22
N GLU A 83 13.21 -5.42 -5.68
CA GLU A 83 14.26 -4.44 -5.87
C GLU A 83 14.70 -3.83 -4.54
N ASN A 84 15.85 -3.15 -4.57
CA ASN A 84 16.33 -2.41 -3.41
C ASN A 84 15.31 -1.34 -3.01
N PRO A 85 15.04 -1.18 -1.70
CA PRO A 85 14.03 -0.23 -1.25
C PRO A 85 14.49 1.22 -1.41
N ILE A 86 13.54 2.10 -1.63
CA ILE A 86 13.70 3.55 -1.75
C ILE A 86 12.99 4.20 -0.57
N ARG A 87 13.64 5.17 0.08
CA ARG A 87 13.04 5.97 1.14
C ARG A 87 12.08 7.01 0.55
N LEU A 88 10.86 7.08 1.07
CA LEU A 88 9.83 8.01 0.60
C LEU A 88 9.74 9.28 1.44
N ASP A 89 9.93 9.17 2.75
CA ASP A 89 9.83 10.32 3.65
C ASP A 89 11.09 11.19 3.63
N ASN A 90 10.95 12.45 4.05
CA ASN A 90 12.07 13.41 4.15
C ASN A 90 12.39 13.81 5.59
N SER A 91 11.78 13.14 6.58
CA SER A 91 12.06 13.40 7.99
C SER A 91 13.56 13.23 8.29
N GLY A 92 14.13 14.01 9.21
CA GLY A 92 15.30 13.49 9.93
C GLY A 92 14.84 12.23 10.67
N ARG A 93 15.72 11.28 11.02
CA ARG A 93 15.35 10.22 11.97
C ARG A 93 14.85 10.86 13.26
N VAL A 94 13.55 11.07 13.35
CA VAL A 94 12.84 11.74 14.41
C VAL A 94 11.99 10.68 15.09
N ALA A 95 11.91 10.78 16.42
CA ALA A 95 11.11 9.87 17.21
C ALA A 95 9.62 10.06 16.89
N GLY A 96 9.09 9.26 15.97
CA GLY A 96 7.73 9.37 15.45
C GLY A 96 6.97 8.04 15.48
N TYR A 97 5.64 8.15 15.59
CA TYR A 97 4.73 7.04 15.31
C TYR A 97 4.49 7.00 13.79
N ASP A 98 5.49 6.58 13.02
CA ASP A 98 5.46 6.54 11.53
C ASP A 98 4.59 5.41 10.97
N ARG A 99 3.51 5.08 11.67
CA ARG A 99 2.60 3.96 11.37
C ARG A 99 1.39 4.41 10.55
N ASN A 100 1.28 5.70 10.29
CA ASN A 100 0.12 6.32 9.66
C ASN A 100 0.45 6.61 8.22
N TYR A 101 0.43 5.58 7.39
CA TYR A 101 0.60 5.75 5.96
C TYR A 101 -0.27 4.75 5.23
N ASP A 102 -0.53 5.04 3.96
CA ASP A 102 -1.10 4.10 3.03
C ASP A 102 -0.45 4.29 1.66
N LEU A 103 -0.43 3.22 0.86
CA LEU A 103 -0.03 3.29 -0.54
C LEU A 103 -1.01 2.52 -1.41
N THR A 104 -1.25 3.08 -2.58
CA THR A 104 -2.12 2.45 -3.57
C THR A 104 -1.61 2.71 -4.98
N ARG A 105 -1.92 1.79 -5.88
CA ARG A 105 -1.52 1.86 -7.28
C ARG A 105 -2.67 2.37 -8.14
N GLY A 106 -2.35 3.24 -9.07
CA GLY A 106 -3.22 3.59 -10.20
C GLY A 106 -2.95 2.71 -11.43
N SER A 107 -3.50 3.13 -12.55
CA SER A 107 -3.20 2.62 -13.89
C SER A 107 -1.91 3.23 -14.45
N TRP A 108 -1.30 2.57 -15.43
CA TRP A 108 -0.17 3.13 -16.21
C TRP A 108 1.06 3.56 -15.40
N GLY A 109 1.39 2.82 -14.34
CA GLY A 109 2.59 3.06 -13.54
C GLY A 109 2.42 4.09 -12.42
N TYR A 110 1.21 4.64 -12.25
CA TYR A 110 0.91 5.50 -11.11
C TYR A 110 0.94 4.72 -9.79
N ILE A 111 1.61 5.28 -8.80
CA ILE A 111 1.59 4.82 -7.41
C ILE A 111 1.54 6.05 -6.52
N PHE A 112 0.69 6.03 -5.51
CA PHE A 112 0.51 7.13 -4.59
C PHE A 112 0.82 6.66 -3.18
N ALA A 113 1.47 7.52 -2.40
CA ALA A 113 1.70 7.32 -0.98
C ALA A 113 1.28 8.58 -0.23
N VAL A 114 0.53 8.39 0.85
CA VAL A 114 0.17 9.46 1.79
C VAL A 114 0.54 8.99 3.18
N TRP A 115 1.16 9.87 3.96
CA TRP A 115 1.56 9.55 5.32
C TRP A 115 1.46 10.75 6.26
N SER A 116 1.27 10.47 7.53
CA SER A 116 1.43 11.46 8.59
C SER A 116 2.87 11.45 9.07
N GLU A 117 3.50 12.61 9.11
CA GLU A 117 4.90 12.77 9.52
C GLU A 117 5.03 13.79 10.64
N PHE A 118 5.93 13.51 11.58
CA PHE A 118 6.34 14.47 12.60
C PHE A 118 7.70 15.08 12.22
N GLN A 119 7.68 16.24 11.59
CA GLN A 119 8.87 17.09 11.46
C GLN A 119 9.10 17.86 12.78
N PRO A 120 10.26 18.51 13.03
CA PRO A 120 10.54 19.21 14.30
C PRO A 120 9.62 20.40 14.67
N GLY A 121 8.38 20.44 14.17
CA GLY A 121 7.27 21.28 14.63
C GLY A 121 6.42 20.63 15.74
N PRO A 122 5.29 21.26 16.11
CA PRO A 122 4.50 20.84 17.27
C PRO A 122 3.55 19.66 17.02
N ILE A 123 3.23 19.34 15.77
CA ILE A 123 2.16 18.39 15.40
C ILE A 123 2.52 17.53 14.19
N TYR A 124 1.81 16.40 14.02
CA TYR A 124 1.88 15.60 12.81
C TYR A 124 1.26 16.37 11.63
N GLN A 125 1.84 16.23 10.46
CA GLN A 125 1.43 16.86 9.21
C GLN A 125 1.16 15.78 8.17
N LEU A 126 0.25 16.03 7.23
CA LEU A 126 -0.04 15.10 6.15
C LEU A 126 0.86 15.38 4.95
N TRP A 127 1.51 14.32 4.44
CA TRP A 127 2.47 14.37 3.36
C TRP A 127 2.07 13.44 2.22
N PHE A 128 2.53 13.79 1.03
CA PHE A 128 2.18 13.12 -0.21
C PHE A 128 3.40 12.99 -1.13
N SER A 129 3.48 11.86 -1.81
CA SER A 129 4.38 11.64 -2.94
C SER A 129 3.77 10.61 -3.88
N TYR A 130 4.13 10.68 -5.16
CA TYR A 130 3.67 9.72 -6.15
C TYR A 130 4.75 9.39 -7.17
N SER A 131 4.56 8.25 -7.83
CA SER A 131 5.34 7.78 -8.96
C SER A 131 4.44 7.72 -10.20
N THR A 132 5.03 7.88 -11.38
CA THR A 132 4.38 7.68 -12.69
C THR A 132 5.09 6.66 -13.56
N ASP A 133 6.12 6.01 -13.02
CA ASP A 133 7.02 5.11 -13.73
C ASP A 133 7.15 3.76 -13.02
N TYR A 134 6.04 3.26 -12.49
CA TYR A 134 5.95 1.97 -11.78
C TYR A 134 6.79 1.91 -10.51
N GLY A 135 7.01 3.05 -9.85
CA GLY A 135 7.77 3.14 -8.60
C GLY A 135 9.28 3.14 -8.80
N VAL A 136 9.76 3.46 -10.01
CA VAL A 136 11.21 3.64 -10.27
C VAL A 136 11.68 4.95 -9.66
N THR A 137 10.93 6.03 -9.87
CA THR A 137 11.16 7.35 -9.28
C THR A 137 9.89 7.88 -8.62
N TRP A 138 10.08 8.77 -7.65
CA TRP A 138 9.02 9.39 -6.87
C TRP A 138 9.20 10.90 -6.88
N THR A 139 8.10 11.65 -6.80
CA THR A 139 8.16 13.09 -6.60
C THR A 139 8.76 13.42 -5.24
N SER A 140 9.35 14.61 -5.11
CA SER A 140 9.72 15.11 -3.79
C SER A 140 8.50 15.16 -2.87
N PRO A 141 8.63 14.73 -1.59
CA PRO A 141 7.53 14.82 -0.64
C PRO A 141 6.99 16.23 -0.49
N THR A 142 5.67 16.37 -0.56
CA THR A 142 4.96 17.64 -0.36
C THR A 142 4.05 17.53 0.84
N ARG A 143 4.10 18.52 1.75
CA ARG A 143 3.10 18.72 2.79
C ARG A 143 1.79 19.17 2.14
N ILE A 144 0.67 18.57 2.52
CA ILE A 144 -0.65 18.83 1.89
C ILE A 144 -1.69 19.43 2.84
N ASP A 145 -1.38 19.66 4.12
CA ASP A 145 -2.36 20.24 5.07
C ASP A 145 -2.89 21.61 4.59
N ASP A 146 -1.98 22.44 4.07
CA ASP A 146 -2.30 23.80 3.57
C ASP A 146 -3.13 23.73 2.27
N ASP A 147 -2.83 22.78 1.39
CA ASP A 147 -3.57 22.55 0.14
C ASP A 147 -5.00 22.05 0.40
N LEU A 148 -5.18 21.31 1.49
CA LEU A 148 -6.47 20.81 1.94
C LEU A 148 -7.30 21.88 2.65
N GLY A 149 -6.68 22.99 3.08
CA GLY A 149 -7.36 24.07 3.82
C GLY A 149 -7.71 23.69 5.26
N ILE A 150 -6.97 22.76 5.86
CA ILE A 150 -7.21 22.26 7.21
C ILE A 150 -6.52 23.19 8.21
N ALA A 151 -7.27 23.69 9.19
CA ALA A 151 -6.72 24.58 10.21
C ALA A 151 -5.97 23.79 11.30
N ASP A 152 -4.84 24.33 11.77
CA ASP A 152 -4.09 23.77 12.90
C ASP A 152 -4.73 24.15 14.27
N PRO A 153 -4.61 23.28 15.31
CA PRO A 153 -3.95 21.98 15.31
C PRO A 153 -4.94 20.83 15.02
N ASN A 154 -4.77 20.18 13.88
CA ASN A 154 -5.43 18.91 13.57
C ASN A 154 -4.36 17.84 13.39
N TYR A 155 -4.53 16.68 14.03
CA TYR A 155 -3.58 15.57 13.91
C TYR A 155 -4.10 14.55 12.90
N PRO A 156 -3.56 14.49 11.67
CA PRO A 156 -3.94 13.49 10.69
C PRO A 156 -3.43 12.13 11.11
N TYR A 157 -4.31 11.13 11.13
CA TYR A 157 -3.96 9.72 11.32
C TYR A 157 -4.73 8.83 10.36
N TYR A 158 -4.16 7.64 10.14
CA TYR A 158 -4.79 6.56 9.37
C TYR A 158 -5.31 7.02 7.99
N PRO A 159 -4.43 7.54 7.10
CA PRO A 159 -4.83 7.77 5.73
C PRO A 159 -5.28 6.44 5.10
N SER A 160 -6.34 6.51 4.30
CA SER A 160 -6.85 5.41 3.50
C SER A 160 -7.06 5.90 2.08
N LEU A 161 -6.53 5.13 1.13
CA LEU A 161 -6.39 5.56 -0.25
C LEU A 161 -7.10 4.65 -1.24
N TYR A 162 -7.74 5.27 -2.22
CA TYR A 162 -8.30 4.60 -3.39
C TYR A 162 -7.96 5.39 -4.65
N VAL A 163 -7.78 4.72 -5.79
CA VAL A 163 -7.51 5.38 -7.07
C VAL A 163 -8.61 5.01 -8.05
N ASP A 164 -9.23 6.02 -8.65
CA ASP A 164 -10.26 5.83 -9.68
C ASP A 164 -9.66 5.45 -11.05
N ASP A 165 -10.53 5.12 -12.02
CA ASP A 165 -10.11 4.73 -13.37
C ASP A 165 -9.42 5.87 -14.15
N LEU A 166 -9.54 7.11 -13.68
CA LEU A 166 -8.89 8.29 -14.24
C LEU A 166 -7.57 8.63 -13.52
N ASN A 167 -7.10 7.75 -12.62
CA ASN A 167 -5.95 7.96 -11.76
C ASN A 167 -6.09 9.08 -10.72
N ASN A 168 -7.29 9.59 -10.44
CA ASN A 168 -7.44 10.50 -9.29
C ASN A 168 -7.36 9.70 -8.00
N LEU A 169 -6.62 10.24 -7.03
CA LEU A 169 -6.46 9.62 -5.73
C LEU A 169 -7.53 10.18 -4.79
N HIS A 170 -8.32 9.29 -4.22
CA HIS A 170 -9.27 9.57 -3.16
C HIS A 170 -8.60 9.28 -1.82
N LEU A 171 -8.76 10.21 -0.88
CA LEU A 171 -8.16 10.18 0.43
C LEU A 171 -9.26 10.27 1.48
N ALA A 172 -9.29 9.32 2.41
CA ALA A 172 -10.01 9.45 3.68
C ALA A 172 -9.00 9.47 4.83
N VAL A 173 -9.16 10.37 5.79
CA VAL A 173 -8.22 10.54 6.92
C VAL A 173 -9.00 10.80 8.20
N TYR A 174 -8.55 10.22 9.31
CA TYR A 174 -9.02 10.58 10.64
C TYR A 174 -8.23 11.78 11.15
N TYR A 175 -8.90 12.81 11.62
CA TYR A 175 -8.27 13.97 12.26
C TYR A 175 -8.68 14.02 13.73
N HIS A 176 -7.67 14.05 14.61
CA HIS A 176 -7.91 14.41 16.00
C HIS A 176 -7.81 15.93 16.13
N ASN A 177 -8.89 16.57 16.55
CA ASN A 177 -9.02 18.03 16.57
C ASN A 177 -9.24 18.49 18.02
N ASP A 178 -8.21 18.75 18.82
CA ASP A 178 -8.41 19.24 20.21
C ASP A 178 -8.55 20.78 20.21
N PRO A 179 -9.65 21.39 20.70
CA PRO A 179 -10.68 20.84 21.62
C PRO A 179 -12.01 20.44 20.95
N ASN A 180 -12.07 20.38 19.64
CA ASN A 180 -13.26 20.00 18.89
C ASN A 180 -13.47 18.47 18.87
N ASP A 181 -14.55 18.05 18.23
CA ASP A 181 -14.77 16.63 18.00
C ASP A 181 -13.78 16.11 16.94
N PRO A 182 -13.27 14.89 17.08
CA PRO A 182 -12.50 14.25 16.03
C PRO A 182 -13.36 13.98 14.79
N GLU A 183 -12.71 13.97 13.63
CA GLU A 183 -13.37 14.00 12.33
C GLU A 183 -12.85 12.94 11.38
N ILE A 184 -13.72 12.46 10.50
CA ILE A 184 -13.35 11.76 9.27
C ILE A 184 -13.42 12.76 8.13
N GLY A 185 -12.27 13.03 7.54
CA GLY A 185 -12.10 13.88 6.38
C GLY A 185 -12.08 13.11 5.07
N TYR A 186 -12.45 13.80 4.00
CA TYR A 186 -12.30 13.35 2.63
C TYR A 186 -11.67 14.44 1.77
N SER A 187 -10.79 14.06 0.85
CA SER A 187 -10.32 14.89 -0.24
C SER A 187 -9.93 14.03 -1.43
N ARG A 188 -9.68 14.68 -2.57
CA ARG A 188 -9.25 14.04 -3.81
C ARG A 188 -8.10 14.82 -4.44
N TYR A 189 -7.09 14.10 -4.90
CA TYR A 189 -6.04 14.62 -5.74
C TYR A 189 -6.37 14.37 -7.21
N ASN A 190 -6.48 15.45 -7.97
CA ASN A 190 -6.73 15.41 -9.41
C ASN A 190 -5.40 15.33 -10.17
N THR A 191 -5.14 14.22 -10.82
CA THR A 191 -3.87 14.01 -11.55
C THR A 191 -3.77 14.82 -12.83
N SER A 192 -4.90 15.20 -13.44
CA SER A 192 -4.90 16.02 -14.66
C SER A 192 -4.50 17.47 -14.40
N THR A 193 -4.80 17.99 -13.20
CA THR A 193 -4.44 19.35 -12.78
C THR A 193 -3.29 19.38 -11.79
N ASN A 194 -2.90 18.24 -11.22
CA ASN A 194 -1.86 18.09 -10.21
C ASN A 194 -2.17 18.93 -8.95
N THR A 195 -3.43 18.88 -8.50
CA THR A 195 -3.95 19.67 -7.37
C THR A 195 -4.84 18.84 -6.46
N TRP A 196 -4.82 19.14 -5.17
CA TRP A 196 -5.81 18.66 -4.21
C TRP A 196 -7.11 19.47 -4.30
N GLU A 197 -8.23 18.79 -4.11
CA GLU A 197 -9.51 19.42 -3.85
C GLU A 197 -9.60 19.81 -2.37
N PRO A 198 -10.39 20.85 -2.04
CA PRO A 198 -10.58 21.25 -0.65
C PRO A 198 -11.09 20.08 0.20
N TYR A 199 -10.63 20.05 1.45
CA TYR A 199 -11.09 19.11 2.46
C TYR A 199 -12.62 19.20 2.68
N GLU A 200 -13.25 18.04 2.88
CA GLU A 200 -14.62 17.91 3.34
C GLU A 200 -14.68 17.07 4.63
N CYS A 201 -15.34 17.58 5.67
CA CYS A 201 -15.66 16.79 6.87
C CYS A 201 -16.87 15.89 6.56
N VAL A 202 -16.64 14.58 6.51
CA VAL A 202 -17.66 13.57 6.24
C VAL A 202 -18.43 13.20 7.50
N TYR A 203 -17.73 13.13 8.64
CA TYR A 203 -18.33 12.78 9.93
C TYR A 203 -17.53 13.38 11.09
N SER A 204 -18.23 13.93 12.09
CA SER A 204 -17.65 14.49 13.30
C SER A 204 -18.47 14.05 14.51
N HIS A 205 -17.81 13.49 15.53
CA HIS A 205 -18.47 13.10 16.78
C HIS A 205 -17.42 12.90 17.90
N PRO A 206 -17.72 13.21 19.18
CA PRO A 206 -16.75 13.13 20.29
C PRO A 206 -16.14 11.74 20.51
N LEU A 207 -16.75 10.70 19.93
CA LEU A 207 -16.38 9.30 20.10
C LEU A 207 -15.83 8.65 18.82
N VAL A 208 -15.53 9.44 17.78
CA VAL A 208 -14.80 8.90 16.62
C VAL A 208 -13.36 8.64 17.04
N PHE A 209 -12.97 7.38 16.99
CA PHE A 209 -11.59 6.92 17.12
C PHE A 209 -11.44 5.68 16.24
N THR A 210 -11.48 5.89 14.93
CA THR A 210 -11.45 4.80 13.95
C THR A 210 -10.47 5.11 12.84
N SER A 211 -9.92 4.07 12.24
CA SER A 211 -9.23 4.15 10.96
C SER A 211 -10.31 4.16 9.88
N PRO A 212 -10.45 5.25 9.10
CA PRO A 212 -11.36 5.24 7.96
C PRO A 212 -10.88 4.22 6.94
N GLU A 213 -11.82 3.68 6.18
CA GLU A 213 -11.52 2.82 5.04
C GLU A 213 -12.30 3.36 3.85
N ILE A 214 -11.60 3.65 2.76
CA ILE A 214 -12.23 3.94 1.48
C ILE A 214 -12.16 2.70 0.60
N ILE A 215 -13.33 2.19 0.24
CA ILE A 215 -13.50 1.09 -0.71
C ILE A 215 -14.47 1.50 -1.80
N THR A 216 -14.24 1.04 -3.02
CA THR A 216 -15.25 1.11 -4.07
C THR A 216 -15.98 -0.22 -4.15
N ALA A 217 -17.30 -0.17 -4.37
CA ALA A 217 -17.96 -1.27 -5.04
C ALA A 217 -17.52 -1.22 -6.51
N GLY A 218 -17.01 -2.33 -7.05
CA GLY A 218 -16.91 -2.45 -8.50
C GLY A 218 -18.30 -2.29 -9.14
N PRO A 219 -18.37 -1.90 -10.42
CA PRO A 219 -19.63 -2.02 -11.16
C PRO A 219 -20.16 -3.47 -11.16
#